data_AF-A0A1Q5DD86-F1
#
_entry.id   AF-A0A1Q5DD86-F1
#
_cell.length_a   1.000
_cell.length_b   1.000
_cell.length_c   1.000
_cell.angle_alpha   90.00
_cell.angle_beta   90.00
_cell.angle_gamma   90.00
#
_symmetry.space_group_name_H-M   'P 1'
#
loop_
_entity.id
_entity.type
_entity.pdbx_description
1 polymer ?
#
loop_
_entity_poly.entity_id
_entity_poly.type
_entity_poly.pdbx_seq_one_letter_code
_entity_poly.pdbx_strand_id
1 'polypeptide(L)'
;MPPSFAYRITKYDPADRDEHGGYNGAEDSVSDHGAVEAAYLEAVAAFARDSGVDRLEIREPEVAGPVNFGLEAPVEGHGLAGLFPPDLAGYHDGAEVSVPTALELVRAMLRDNGAWCRLECGDTFTVHVGWDQYVYVGSDRPCEVAVARTGEIGLFAEPITASPYAGHLEQPEVTEAADEDFWGRVRAALATSQALLLEETHVRNASRWHRLTEAGLDTLRLTLGPRALLTVWPDLTPDVDAVLASLPEDEWVEFVWEAPDATIRHLVVDETGHQQLAVLAAGARAACLLPRSPDEHPPLFRAALPDSDGVLRARW
;
A
#
# COMPACT_ATOMS: atom_id res chain seq x y z
N MET A 1 13.84 -13.33 -11.27
CA MET A 1 13.01 -14.57 -11.31
C MET A 1 12.51 -14.81 -9.90
N PRO A 2 11.24 -15.21 -9.71
CA PRO A 2 10.74 -15.49 -8.37
C PRO A 2 11.63 -16.54 -7.69
N PRO A 3 11.82 -16.45 -6.36
CA PRO A 3 12.63 -17.40 -5.61
C PRO A 3 12.24 -18.85 -5.93
N SER A 4 13.24 -19.72 -6.05
CA SER A 4 13.05 -21.11 -6.54
C SER A 4 12.35 -22.02 -5.54
N PHE A 5 12.31 -21.62 -4.27
CA PHE A 5 11.65 -22.34 -3.20
C PHE A 5 10.65 -21.41 -2.53
N ALA A 6 9.44 -21.90 -2.29
CA ALA A 6 8.39 -21.18 -1.59
C ALA A 6 7.78 -22.06 -0.50
N TYR A 7 7.47 -21.44 0.63
CA TYR A 7 6.91 -22.08 1.80
C TYR A 7 5.70 -21.28 2.28
N ARG A 8 4.62 -22.00 2.59
CA ARG A 8 3.53 -21.51 3.43
C ARG A 8 3.84 -21.90 4.86
N ILE A 9 4.09 -20.91 5.71
CA ILE A 9 4.27 -21.11 7.14
C ILE A 9 2.91 -20.95 7.82
N THR A 10 2.52 -21.93 8.63
CA THR A 10 1.22 -21.96 9.29
C THR A 10 1.25 -22.66 10.66
N LYS A 11 0.33 -22.28 11.56
CA LYS A 11 0.05 -22.99 12.82
C LYS A 11 -0.86 -24.22 12.63
N TYR A 12 -1.48 -24.34 11.47
CA TYR A 12 -2.44 -25.41 11.17
C TYR A 12 -1.75 -26.66 10.65
N ASP A 13 -2.13 -27.82 11.18
CA ASP A 13 -1.55 -29.10 10.79
C ASP A 13 -1.93 -29.45 9.34
N PRO A 14 -0.96 -29.62 8.42
CA PRO A 14 -1.23 -30.02 7.04
C PRO A 14 -2.01 -31.33 6.92
N ALA A 15 -1.97 -32.20 7.95
CA ALA A 15 -2.73 -33.45 7.98
C ALA A 15 -4.25 -33.25 8.00
N ASP A 16 -4.74 -32.06 8.39
CA ASP A 16 -6.16 -31.74 8.42
C ASP A 16 -6.65 -31.07 7.12
N ARG A 17 -5.81 -31.00 6.07
CA ARG A 17 -6.21 -30.50 4.75
C ARG A 17 -6.95 -31.56 3.94
N ASP A 18 -7.94 -31.13 3.15
CA ASP A 18 -8.60 -31.99 2.16
C ASP A 18 -7.76 -32.18 0.89
N GLU A 19 -8.31 -32.97 -0.03
CA GLU A 19 -7.73 -33.25 -1.35
C GLU A 19 -7.61 -32.01 -2.26
N HIS A 20 -8.29 -30.91 -1.92
CA HIS A 20 -8.24 -29.62 -2.62
C HIS A 20 -7.30 -28.62 -1.93
N GLY A 21 -6.69 -28.99 -0.80
CA GLY A 21 -5.80 -28.15 0.00
C GLY A 21 -6.51 -27.22 1.00
N GLY A 22 -7.84 -27.29 1.09
CA GLY A 22 -8.65 -26.58 2.07
C GLY A 22 -8.45 -27.16 3.47
N TYR A 23 -8.32 -26.31 4.48
CA TYR A 23 -8.16 -26.77 5.87
C TYR A 23 -9.54 -27.08 6.47
N ASN A 24 -9.69 -28.25 7.11
CA ASN A 24 -10.95 -28.69 7.74
C ASN A 24 -10.90 -28.71 9.28
N GLY A 25 -9.78 -28.32 9.87
CA GLY A 25 -9.63 -28.24 11.32
C GLY A 25 -10.29 -26.98 11.90
N ALA A 26 -10.11 -26.79 13.21
CA ALA A 26 -10.55 -25.56 13.86
C ALA A 26 -9.59 -24.41 13.53
N GLU A 27 -10.11 -23.35 12.92
CA GLU A 27 -9.35 -22.15 12.61
C GLU A 27 -9.48 -21.11 13.72
N ASP A 28 -8.36 -20.52 14.08
CA ASP A 28 -8.27 -19.33 14.93
C ASP A 28 -7.57 -18.27 14.09
N SER A 29 -8.32 -17.46 13.37
CA SER A 29 -7.78 -16.56 12.34
C SER A 29 -7.16 -15.29 12.91
N VAL A 30 -7.28 -15.03 14.20
CA VAL A 30 -6.74 -13.83 14.85
C VAL A 30 -5.32 -14.12 15.39
N SER A 31 -4.46 -13.10 15.42
CA SER A 31 -3.17 -13.22 16.11
C SER A 31 -3.40 -13.53 17.58
N ASP A 32 -2.56 -14.39 18.17
CA ASP A 32 -2.61 -14.63 19.61
C ASP A 32 -1.86 -13.56 20.42
N HIS A 33 -1.20 -12.61 19.73
CA HIS A 33 -0.30 -11.59 20.29
C HIS A 33 0.74 -12.20 21.24
N GLY A 34 1.08 -13.48 21.03
CA GLY A 34 1.66 -14.35 22.03
C GLY A 34 2.69 -15.30 21.45
N ALA A 35 2.58 -16.58 21.81
CA ALA A 35 3.59 -17.58 21.50
C ALA A 35 3.58 -17.94 20.01
N VAL A 36 2.40 -17.99 19.38
CA VAL A 36 2.27 -18.34 17.96
C VAL A 36 2.78 -17.21 17.08
N GLU A 37 2.42 -15.97 17.38
CA GLU A 37 2.99 -14.80 16.71
C GLU A 37 4.53 -14.79 16.83
N ALA A 38 5.06 -14.99 18.04
CA ALA A 38 6.51 -15.05 18.25
C ALA A 38 7.17 -16.18 17.43
N ALA A 39 6.51 -17.33 17.30
CA ALA A 39 6.98 -18.44 16.48
C ALA A 39 7.03 -18.07 14.99
N TYR A 40 6.02 -17.34 14.46
CA TYR A 40 6.05 -16.88 13.07
C TYR A 40 7.24 -15.95 12.82
N LEU A 41 7.47 -14.99 13.71
CA LEU A 41 8.58 -14.06 13.59
C LEU A 41 9.94 -14.77 13.68
N GLU A 42 10.05 -15.77 14.56
CA GLU A 42 11.26 -16.59 14.66
C GLU A 42 11.48 -17.43 13.40
N ALA A 43 10.42 -18.00 12.81
CA ALA A 43 10.51 -18.72 11.54
C ALA A 43 11.03 -17.80 10.43
N VAL A 44 10.43 -16.62 10.24
CA VAL A 44 10.87 -15.63 9.24
C VAL A 44 12.33 -15.23 9.47
N ALA A 45 12.73 -14.99 10.72
CA ALA A 45 14.11 -14.66 11.05
C ALA A 45 15.09 -15.81 10.73
N ALA A 46 14.69 -17.07 10.92
CA ALA A 46 15.49 -18.23 10.55
C ALA A 46 15.66 -18.34 9.03
N PHE A 47 14.58 -18.14 8.28
CA PHE A 47 14.60 -18.15 6.82
C PHE A 47 15.47 -17.03 6.23
N ALA A 48 15.39 -15.82 6.78
CA ALA A 48 16.25 -14.71 6.38
C ALA A 48 17.74 -15.02 6.64
N ARG A 49 18.05 -15.61 7.81
CA ARG A 49 19.42 -16.00 8.18
C ARG A 49 19.99 -17.08 7.26
N ASP A 50 19.22 -18.12 6.96
CA ASP A 50 19.62 -19.19 6.04
C ASP A 50 19.88 -18.66 4.62
N SER A 51 19.08 -17.69 4.20
CA SER A 51 19.23 -17.01 2.92
C SER A 51 20.39 -16.01 2.89
N GLY A 52 20.98 -15.69 4.05
CA GLY A 52 22.08 -14.73 4.18
C GLY A 52 21.63 -13.28 4.01
N VAL A 53 20.36 -12.98 4.34
CA VAL A 53 19.75 -11.66 4.17
C VAL A 53 19.70 -10.93 5.50
N ASP A 54 20.14 -9.67 5.51
CA ASP A 54 20.12 -8.77 6.67
C ASP A 54 19.29 -7.50 6.45
N ARG A 55 18.93 -7.21 5.19
CA ARG A 55 18.08 -6.09 4.78
C ARG A 55 17.07 -6.51 3.71
N LEU A 56 15.92 -5.85 3.72
CA LEU A 56 14.80 -6.12 2.83
C LEU A 56 14.27 -4.81 2.27
N GLU A 57 13.90 -4.80 0.99
CA GLU A 57 13.11 -3.74 0.38
C GLU A 57 11.63 -3.94 0.70
N ILE A 58 10.95 -2.85 1.06
CA ILE A 58 9.49 -2.77 1.12
C ILE A 58 8.97 -2.67 -0.31
N ARG A 59 8.04 -3.54 -0.68
CA ARG A 59 7.37 -3.57 -1.99
C ARG A 59 5.87 -3.50 -1.80
N GLU A 60 5.20 -2.76 -2.70
CA GLU A 60 3.75 -2.64 -2.73
C GLU A 60 3.13 -2.25 -1.36
N PRO A 61 3.66 -1.23 -0.66
CA PRO A 61 3.15 -0.88 0.66
C PRO A 61 1.71 -0.37 0.58
N GLU A 62 0.93 -0.76 1.56
CA GLU A 62 -0.47 -0.42 1.76
C GLU A 62 -0.72 -0.08 3.23
N VAL A 63 -1.69 0.81 3.44
CA VAL A 63 -2.31 1.06 4.74
C VAL A 63 -3.82 0.82 4.65
N ALA A 64 -4.48 0.69 5.81
CA ALA A 64 -5.92 0.47 5.88
C ALA A 64 -6.67 1.56 5.09
N GLY A 65 -7.49 1.12 4.14
CA GLY A 65 -8.36 1.98 3.37
C GLY A 65 -9.57 2.49 4.15
N PRO A 66 -10.46 3.25 3.49
CA PRO A 66 -11.66 3.81 4.12
C PRO A 66 -12.63 2.73 4.62
N VAL A 67 -12.53 1.51 4.09
CA VAL A 67 -13.27 0.34 4.57
C VAL A 67 -12.26 -0.67 5.10
N ASN A 68 -12.43 -1.06 6.36
CA ASN A 68 -11.63 -2.13 6.95
C ASN A 68 -12.38 -3.47 6.86
N PHE A 69 -11.82 -4.42 6.12
CA PHE A 69 -12.26 -5.81 6.10
C PHE A 69 -11.41 -6.71 6.99
N GLY A 70 -10.48 -6.11 7.74
CA GLY A 70 -9.59 -6.83 8.63
C GLY A 70 -10.28 -7.54 9.77
N LEU A 71 -9.63 -8.59 10.26
CA LEU A 71 -10.05 -9.44 11.36
C LEU A 71 -9.89 -8.73 12.73
N GLU A 72 -8.96 -7.77 12.81
CA GLU A 72 -8.78 -6.91 13.97
C GLU A 72 -9.12 -5.45 13.64
N ALA A 73 -9.44 -4.65 14.66
CA ALA A 73 -9.72 -3.23 14.48
C ALA A 73 -8.42 -2.49 14.12
N PRO A 74 -8.44 -1.53 13.16
CA PRO A 74 -7.24 -0.80 12.79
C PRO A 74 -6.72 -0.03 13.99
N VAL A 75 -5.41 -0.08 14.19
CA VAL A 75 -4.75 0.69 15.24
C VAL A 75 -4.37 2.07 14.67
N GLU A 76 -4.42 3.11 15.50
CA GLU A 76 -3.94 4.44 15.11
C GLU A 76 -2.51 4.36 14.57
N GLY A 77 -2.27 5.00 13.42
CA GLY A 77 -0.98 4.93 12.73
C GLY A 77 -0.68 3.57 12.07
N HIS A 78 -1.71 2.75 11.82
CA HIS A 78 -1.63 1.49 11.04
C HIS A 78 -0.68 0.44 11.62
N GLY A 79 -0.43 0.48 12.94
CA GLY A 79 0.57 -0.39 13.59
C GLY A 79 2.02 -0.04 13.28
N LEU A 80 2.29 1.09 12.62
CA LEU A 80 3.63 1.55 12.24
C LEU A 80 4.26 2.51 13.26
N ALA A 81 3.54 2.85 14.33
CA ALA A 81 4.03 3.75 15.37
C ALA A 81 5.35 3.25 15.98
N GLY A 82 6.38 4.09 15.92
CA GLY A 82 7.72 3.75 16.39
C GLY A 82 8.61 3.04 15.36
N LEU A 83 8.04 2.54 14.26
CA LEU A 83 8.80 2.06 13.09
C LEU A 83 9.03 3.19 12.09
N PHE A 84 7.99 3.98 11.83
CA PHE A 84 8.01 5.12 10.92
C PHE A 84 7.36 6.34 11.56
N PRO A 85 7.66 7.56 11.06
CA PRO A 85 6.95 8.75 11.49
C PRO A 85 5.48 8.74 11.02
N PRO A 86 4.59 9.52 11.66
CA PRO A 86 3.16 9.52 11.35
C PRO A 86 2.79 9.90 9.91
N ASP A 87 3.67 10.61 9.21
CA ASP A 87 3.51 10.98 7.79
C ASP A 87 3.95 9.88 6.82
N LEU A 88 4.25 8.68 7.34
CA LEU A 88 4.72 7.49 6.63
C LEU A 88 6.07 7.66 5.93
N ALA A 89 6.85 8.69 6.28
CA ALA A 89 8.18 8.87 5.71
C ALA A 89 9.06 7.63 5.94
N GLY A 90 9.58 7.06 4.85
CA GLY A 90 10.39 5.83 4.87
C GLY A 90 9.59 4.52 4.72
N TYR A 91 8.27 4.55 4.76
CA TYR A 91 7.40 3.42 4.40
C TYR A 91 6.88 3.63 2.98
N HIS A 92 7.68 3.27 1.98
CA HIS A 92 7.34 3.42 0.56
C HIS A 92 7.96 2.29 -0.27
N ASP A 93 7.49 2.08 -1.51
CA ASP A 93 8.08 1.07 -2.39
C ASP A 93 9.57 1.37 -2.61
N GLY A 94 10.41 0.34 -2.49
CA GLY A 94 11.87 0.44 -2.59
C GLY A 94 12.59 0.89 -1.32
N ALA A 95 11.89 1.20 -0.23
CA ALA A 95 12.56 1.54 1.02
C ALA A 95 13.28 0.31 1.61
N GLU A 96 14.57 0.43 1.92
CA GLU A 96 15.34 -0.64 2.54
C GLU A 96 15.27 -0.60 4.08
N VAL A 97 14.79 -1.69 4.68
CA VAL A 97 14.71 -1.88 6.13
C VAL A 97 15.63 -3.00 6.60
N SER A 98 16.02 -2.97 7.89
CA SER A 98 16.74 -4.07 8.52
C SER A 98 15.81 -5.27 8.78
N VAL A 99 16.35 -6.49 8.89
CA VAL A 99 15.55 -7.66 9.30
C VAL A 99 14.76 -7.42 10.60
N PRO A 100 15.32 -6.84 11.69
CA PRO A 100 14.51 -6.51 12.87
C PRO A 100 13.29 -5.64 12.58
N THR A 101 13.44 -4.60 11.76
CA THR A 101 12.32 -3.74 11.34
C THR A 101 11.32 -4.50 10.47
N ALA A 102 11.80 -5.34 9.55
CA ALA A 102 10.95 -6.19 8.72
C ALA A 102 10.13 -7.20 9.56
N LEU A 103 10.69 -7.74 10.64
CA LEU A 103 9.92 -8.60 11.56
C LEU A 103 8.81 -7.85 12.27
N GLU A 104 9.02 -6.59 12.65
CA GLU A 104 7.96 -5.76 13.24
C GLU A 104 6.87 -5.40 12.20
N LEU A 105 7.23 -5.24 10.93
CA LEU A 105 6.24 -5.15 9.84
C LEU A 105 5.44 -6.44 9.68
N VAL A 106 6.09 -7.61 9.71
CA VAL A 106 5.39 -8.91 9.70
C VAL A 106 4.45 -9.06 10.89
N ARG A 107 4.87 -8.61 12.08
CA ARG A 107 3.99 -8.56 13.26
C ARG A 107 2.77 -7.68 13.01
N ALA A 108 2.95 -6.47 12.46
CA ALA A 108 1.84 -5.57 12.18
C ALA A 108 0.83 -6.19 11.19
N MET A 109 1.33 -6.91 10.19
CA MET A 109 0.51 -7.64 9.20
C MET A 109 -0.24 -8.83 9.82
N LEU A 110 0.42 -9.64 10.65
CA LEU A 110 -0.21 -10.78 11.35
C LEU A 110 -1.34 -10.34 12.31
N ARG A 111 -1.22 -9.14 12.87
CA ARG A 111 -2.24 -8.54 13.73
C ARG A 111 -3.31 -7.79 12.96
N ASP A 112 -3.17 -7.69 11.64
CA ASP A 112 -4.07 -6.92 10.81
C ASP A 112 -4.24 -5.46 11.29
N ASN A 113 -3.14 -4.87 11.79
CA ASN A 113 -3.17 -3.52 12.39
C ASN A 113 -3.38 -2.41 11.35
N GLY A 114 -3.41 -2.76 10.07
CA GLY A 114 -3.72 -1.88 8.94
C GLY A 114 -2.60 -1.71 7.92
N ALA A 115 -1.32 -1.92 8.28
CA ALA A 115 -0.23 -1.86 7.31
C ALA A 115 -0.01 -3.23 6.65
N TRP A 116 0.19 -3.23 5.34
CA TRP A 116 0.58 -4.41 4.57
C TRP A 116 1.70 -4.07 3.58
N CYS A 117 2.68 -4.95 3.45
CA CYS A 117 3.67 -4.86 2.38
C CYS A 117 4.26 -6.23 2.08
N ARG A 118 4.88 -6.35 0.92
CA ARG A 118 5.81 -7.43 0.64
C ARG A 118 7.22 -6.98 0.99
N LEU A 119 8.01 -7.88 1.55
CA LEU A 119 9.40 -7.64 1.89
C LEU A 119 10.26 -8.52 1.00
N GLU A 120 11.21 -7.93 0.25
CA GLU A 120 12.01 -8.66 -0.74
C GLU A 120 13.50 -8.31 -0.65
N CYS A 121 14.37 -9.26 -0.99
CA CYS A 121 15.78 -9.01 -1.27
C CYS A 121 16.07 -9.54 -2.68
N GLY A 122 15.73 -8.73 -3.69
CA GLY A 122 15.83 -9.12 -5.10
C GLY A 122 15.18 -10.48 -5.37
N ASP A 123 15.89 -11.35 -6.08
CA ASP A 123 15.46 -12.72 -6.36
C ASP A 123 15.84 -13.72 -5.24
N THR A 124 16.49 -13.27 -4.16
CA THR A 124 17.05 -14.13 -3.10
C THR A 124 16.03 -14.47 -2.02
N PHE A 125 15.16 -13.52 -1.66
CA PHE A 125 14.25 -13.70 -0.53
C PHE A 125 12.97 -12.89 -0.71
N THR A 126 11.85 -13.45 -0.27
CA THR A 126 10.59 -12.71 -0.13
C THR A 126 9.82 -13.18 1.09
N VAL A 127 9.12 -12.27 1.76
CA VAL A 127 8.14 -12.59 2.80
C VAL A 127 6.95 -11.64 2.74
N HIS A 128 5.74 -12.18 2.94
CA HIS A 128 4.51 -11.41 3.15
C HIS A 128 3.49 -12.26 3.92
N VAL A 129 2.48 -11.59 4.46
CA VAL A 129 1.32 -12.24 5.10
C VAL A 129 0.16 -12.21 4.09
N GLY A 130 -0.48 -13.36 3.86
CA GLY A 130 -1.67 -13.45 3.02
C GLY A 130 -2.92 -12.95 3.74
N TRP A 131 -3.98 -12.69 2.96
CA TRP A 131 -5.31 -12.39 3.51
C TRP A 131 -5.91 -13.57 4.31
N ASP A 132 -5.39 -14.77 4.07
CA ASP A 132 -5.68 -16.00 4.81
C ASP A 132 -4.82 -16.16 6.08
N GLN A 133 -4.09 -15.12 6.49
CA GLN A 133 -3.23 -15.07 7.68
C GLN A 133 -2.07 -16.08 7.67
N TYR A 134 -1.76 -16.66 6.51
CA TYR A 134 -0.53 -17.43 6.35
C TYR A 134 0.65 -16.54 6.06
N VAL A 135 1.82 -16.94 6.55
CA VAL A 135 3.09 -16.29 6.19
C VAL A 135 3.69 -17.03 5.01
N TYR A 136 3.91 -16.32 3.91
CA TYR A 136 4.54 -16.86 2.72
C TYR A 136 5.99 -16.42 2.69
N VAL A 137 6.90 -17.38 2.61
CA VAL A 137 8.34 -17.13 2.48
C VAL A 137 8.83 -17.75 1.18
N GLY A 138 9.59 -16.99 0.39
CA GLY A 138 10.33 -17.51 -0.74
C GLY A 138 11.83 -17.30 -0.55
N SER A 139 12.63 -18.25 -1.04
CA SER A 139 14.09 -18.17 -1.03
C SER A 139 14.72 -18.74 -2.31
N ASP A 140 15.94 -18.30 -2.63
CA ASP A 140 16.76 -18.88 -3.69
C ASP A 140 17.32 -20.27 -3.34
N ARG A 141 17.13 -20.73 -2.11
CA ARG A 141 17.61 -22.01 -1.59
C ARG A 141 16.57 -22.70 -0.70
N PRO A 142 16.76 -24.00 -0.39
CA PRO A 142 15.77 -24.78 0.37
C PRO A 142 15.63 -24.42 1.87
N CYS A 143 16.55 -23.64 2.45
CA CYS A 143 16.50 -23.24 3.87
C CYS A 143 16.18 -24.39 4.85
N GLU A 144 16.85 -25.54 4.71
CA GLU A 144 16.55 -26.76 5.48
C GLU A 144 16.62 -26.54 6.99
N VAL A 145 17.52 -25.67 7.46
CA VAL A 145 17.66 -25.34 8.88
C VAL A 145 16.47 -24.52 9.36
N ALA A 146 16.03 -23.53 8.59
CA ALA A 146 14.84 -22.75 8.91
C ALA A 146 13.57 -23.61 8.89
N VAL A 147 13.42 -24.52 7.92
CA VAL A 147 12.29 -25.47 7.84
C VAL A 147 12.24 -26.36 9.07
N ALA A 148 13.38 -26.97 9.45
CA ALA A 148 13.46 -27.77 10.66
C ALA A 148 13.14 -26.95 11.92
N ARG A 149 13.70 -25.74 12.02
CA ARG A 149 13.45 -24.83 13.15
C ARG A 149 11.98 -24.46 13.28
N THR A 150 11.29 -24.25 12.16
CA THR A 150 9.86 -23.93 12.12
C THR A 150 9.04 -25.06 12.76
N GLY A 151 9.39 -26.32 12.46
CA GLY A 151 8.79 -27.48 13.11
C GLY A 151 9.05 -27.55 14.62
N GLU A 152 10.28 -27.25 15.06
CA GLU A 152 10.65 -27.27 16.49
C GLU A 152 9.91 -26.25 17.33
N ILE A 153 9.53 -25.11 16.74
CA ILE A 153 8.79 -24.03 17.42
C ILE A 153 7.26 -24.17 17.27
N GLY A 154 6.79 -25.31 16.76
CA GLY A 154 5.37 -25.67 16.73
C GLY A 154 4.60 -25.13 15.52
N LEU A 155 5.28 -24.72 14.46
CA LEU A 155 4.68 -24.33 13.19
C LEU A 155 5.01 -25.34 12.08
N PHE A 156 4.33 -25.23 10.95
CA PHE A 156 4.57 -26.04 9.76
C PHE A 156 5.06 -25.15 8.63
N ALA A 157 6.17 -25.53 7.99
CA ALA A 157 6.66 -24.93 6.75
C ALA A 157 6.31 -25.84 5.57
N GLU A 158 5.15 -25.62 4.97
CA GLU A 158 4.67 -26.41 3.84
C GLU A 158 5.31 -25.94 2.53
N PRO A 159 6.01 -26.79 1.76
CA PRO A 159 6.52 -26.40 0.45
C PRO A 159 5.35 -26.18 -0.52
N ILE A 160 5.38 -25.08 -1.24
CA ILE A 160 4.40 -24.71 -2.26
C ILE A 160 5.10 -24.30 -3.56
N THR A 161 4.38 -24.32 -4.68
CA THR A 161 4.94 -23.89 -5.97
C THR A 161 5.20 -22.39 -6.02
N ALA A 162 4.27 -21.60 -5.48
CA ALA A 162 4.35 -20.15 -5.36
C ALA A 162 3.30 -19.67 -4.36
N SER A 163 3.48 -18.46 -3.80
CA SER A 163 2.40 -17.79 -3.07
C SER A 163 1.19 -17.59 -4.00
N PRO A 164 -0.06 -17.84 -3.55
CA PRO A 164 -1.26 -17.51 -4.33
C PRO A 164 -1.37 -16.01 -4.60
N TYR A 165 -0.69 -15.18 -3.81
CA TYR A 165 -0.62 -13.73 -3.96
C TYR A 165 0.56 -13.25 -4.81
N ALA A 166 1.36 -14.17 -5.39
CA ALA A 166 2.48 -13.80 -6.25
C ALA A 166 2.05 -13.07 -7.54
N GLY A 167 0.76 -13.16 -7.92
CA GLY A 167 0.21 -12.58 -9.15
C GLY A 167 -0.95 -11.61 -8.95
N HIS A 168 -1.17 -11.06 -7.74
CA HIS A 168 -2.27 -10.13 -7.45
C HIS A 168 -2.02 -8.71 -8.01
N LEU A 169 -1.56 -8.64 -9.27
CA LEU A 169 -1.58 -7.45 -10.12
C LEU A 169 -2.89 -7.50 -10.93
N GLU A 170 -4.04 -7.42 -10.26
CA GLU A 170 -5.33 -7.37 -10.96
C GLU A 170 -5.57 -6.00 -11.62
N GLN A 171 -4.79 -4.97 -11.24
CA GLN A 171 -4.73 -3.69 -11.92
C GLN A 171 -3.54 -3.64 -12.88
N PRO A 172 -3.68 -3.03 -14.07
CA PRO A 172 -2.56 -2.89 -15.00
C PRO A 172 -1.45 -2.07 -14.33
N GLU A 173 -0.27 -2.66 -14.25
CA GLU A 173 0.92 -2.04 -13.68
C GLU A 173 1.16 -0.68 -14.34
N VAL A 174 1.40 0.35 -13.53
CA VAL A 174 1.75 1.68 -14.06
C VAL A 174 3.13 1.61 -14.70
N THR A 175 3.15 1.62 -16.03
CA THR A 175 4.39 1.49 -16.82
C THR A 175 4.97 2.83 -17.26
N GLU A 176 4.24 3.93 -17.09
CA GLU A 176 4.70 5.26 -17.47
C GLU A 176 5.53 5.89 -16.35
N ALA A 177 6.70 6.41 -16.69
CA ALA A 177 7.58 7.13 -15.77
C ALA A 177 7.26 8.63 -15.78
N ALA A 178 7.27 9.26 -14.60
CA ALA A 178 7.14 10.71 -14.45
C ALA A 178 8.46 11.44 -14.79
N ASP A 179 8.92 11.25 -16.03
CA ASP A 179 10.12 11.85 -16.61
C ASP A 179 9.87 13.26 -17.19
N GLU A 180 10.87 13.84 -17.87
CA GLU A 180 10.71 15.20 -18.44
C GLU A 180 9.62 15.29 -19.50
N ASP A 181 9.28 14.20 -20.20
CA ASP A 181 8.19 14.20 -21.18
C ASP A 181 6.84 14.27 -20.45
N PHE A 182 6.66 13.47 -19.38
CA PHE A 182 5.51 13.59 -18.49
C PHE A 182 5.36 15.03 -17.96
N TRP A 183 6.43 15.60 -17.39
CA TRP A 183 6.41 16.97 -16.87
C TRP A 183 6.22 18.03 -17.96
N GLY A 184 6.65 17.76 -19.19
CA GLY A 184 6.36 18.58 -20.36
C GLY A 184 4.86 18.66 -20.65
N ARG A 185 4.15 17.52 -20.60
CA ARG A 185 2.69 17.47 -20.76
C ARG A 185 1.96 18.18 -19.61
N VAL A 186 2.43 18.02 -18.37
CA VAL A 186 1.88 18.74 -17.20
C VAL A 186 2.03 20.26 -17.38
N ARG A 187 3.20 20.74 -17.83
CA ARG A 187 3.42 22.18 -18.11
C ARG A 187 2.51 22.69 -19.22
N ALA A 188 2.32 21.93 -20.29
CA ALA A 188 1.40 22.30 -21.37
C ALA A 188 -0.06 22.39 -20.89
N ALA A 189 -0.50 21.47 -20.03
CA ALA A 189 -1.82 21.51 -19.42
C ALA A 189 -1.97 22.72 -18.47
N LEU A 190 -0.97 23.02 -17.64
CA LEU A 190 -0.96 24.22 -16.78
C LEU A 190 -1.06 25.52 -17.56
N ALA A 191 -0.39 25.61 -18.72
CA ALA A 191 -0.48 26.79 -19.58
C ALA A 191 -1.91 27.03 -20.13
N THR A 192 -2.75 25.99 -20.18
CA THR A 192 -4.14 26.09 -20.65
C THR A 192 -5.11 26.38 -19.50
N SER A 193 -4.93 25.73 -18.34
CA SER A 193 -5.91 25.73 -17.24
C SER A 193 -5.52 26.61 -16.04
N GLN A 194 -4.35 27.26 -16.06
CA GLN A 194 -3.72 28.04 -14.97
C GLN A 194 -3.32 27.23 -13.73
N ALA A 195 -4.12 26.22 -13.36
CA ALA A 195 -3.86 25.30 -12.28
C ALA A 195 -4.33 23.89 -12.64
N LEU A 196 -3.83 22.90 -11.91
CA LEU A 196 -4.23 21.49 -11.96
C LEU A 196 -4.22 20.91 -10.56
N LEU A 197 -4.87 19.78 -10.36
CA LEU A 197 -4.81 19.04 -9.11
C LEU A 197 -3.89 17.82 -9.31
N LEU A 198 -2.97 17.59 -8.37
CA LEU A 198 -2.09 16.43 -8.34
C LEU A 198 -2.39 15.60 -7.10
N GLU A 199 -2.69 14.33 -7.34
CA GLU A 199 -2.67 13.28 -6.33
C GLU A 199 -1.30 12.61 -6.32
N GLU A 200 -0.67 12.58 -5.16
CA GLU A 200 0.56 11.83 -4.87
C GLU A 200 0.21 10.65 -3.97
N THR A 201 -0.02 9.49 -4.58
CA THR A 201 -0.16 8.22 -3.85
C THR A 201 1.24 7.70 -3.52
N HIS A 202 1.64 7.83 -2.27
CA HIS A 202 2.97 7.43 -1.79
C HIS A 202 2.98 6.05 -1.12
N VAL A 203 1.80 5.60 -0.68
CA VAL A 203 1.47 4.26 -0.17
C VAL A 203 0.05 3.93 -0.66
N ARG A 204 -0.28 2.68 -0.98
CA ARG A 204 -1.67 2.34 -1.36
C ARG A 204 -2.62 2.72 -0.23
N ASN A 205 -3.76 3.33 -0.61
CA ASN A 205 -4.75 3.93 0.28
C ASN A 205 -4.28 5.18 1.07
N ALA A 206 -3.11 5.76 0.75
CA ALA A 206 -2.69 7.03 1.31
C ALA A 206 -2.18 7.99 0.22
N SER A 207 -2.94 9.07 0.02
CA SER A 207 -2.64 10.10 -0.97
C SER A 207 -2.38 11.45 -0.30
N ARG A 208 -1.45 12.23 -0.89
CA ARG A 208 -1.25 13.65 -0.60
C ARG A 208 -1.77 14.44 -1.79
N TRP A 209 -2.49 15.51 -1.53
CA TRP A 209 -3.12 16.31 -2.57
C TRP A 209 -2.43 17.66 -2.69
N HIS A 210 -2.10 18.05 -3.92
CA HIS A 210 -1.38 19.27 -4.23
C HIS A 210 -2.08 20.03 -5.33
N ARG A 211 -2.23 21.35 -5.15
CA ARG A 211 -2.67 22.23 -6.22
C ARG A 211 -1.47 22.73 -7.00
N LEU A 212 -1.37 22.34 -8.26
CA LEU A 212 -0.29 22.72 -9.17
C LEU A 212 -0.55 24.10 -9.76
N THR A 213 0.49 24.92 -9.76
CA THR A 213 0.57 26.16 -10.55
C THR A 213 1.92 26.19 -11.24
N GLU A 214 2.05 26.98 -12.31
CA GLU A 214 3.33 27.13 -13.01
C GLU A 214 4.48 27.54 -12.07
N ALA A 215 4.20 28.44 -11.11
CA ALA A 215 5.20 28.91 -10.16
C ALA A 215 5.58 27.86 -9.08
N GLY A 216 4.66 26.96 -8.74
CA GLY A 216 4.86 25.95 -7.68
C GLY A 216 5.45 24.63 -8.16
N LEU A 217 5.39 24.35 -9.47
CA LEU A 217 5.68 23.03 -10.03
C LEU A 217 7.09 22.53 -9.66
N ASP A 218 8.12 23.33 -9.90
CA ASP A 218 9.50 22.90 -9.66
C ASP A 218 9.80 22.70 -8.17
N THR A 219 9.16 23.47 -7.29
CA THR A 219 9.30 23.30 -5.83
C THR A 219 8.64 22.00 -5.38
N LEU A 220 7.43 21.71 -5.87
CA LEU A 220 6.72 20.48 -5.54
C LEU A 220 7.48 19.24 -6.01
N ARG A 221 8.07 19.27 -7.21
CA ARG A 221 8.86 18.14 -7.74
C ARG A 221 9.99 17.70 -6.80
N LEU A 222 10.51 18.61 -5.98
CA LEU A 222 11.57 18.31 -5.01
C LEU A 222 11.04 17.69 -3.70
N THR A 223 9.73 17.74 -3.46
CA THR A 223 9.10 17.27 -2.22
C THR A 223 8.30 15.98 -2.38
N LEU A 224 8.09 15.52 -3.62
CA LEU A 224 7.35 14.28 -3.88
C LEU A 224 8.09 13.07 -3.29
N GLY A 225 7.32 12.13 -2.76
CA GLY A 225 7.79 10.88 -2.20
C GLY A 225 8.49 10.00 -3.23
N PRO A 226 9.52 9.23 -2.83
CA PRO A 226 10.17 8.28 -3.72
C PRO A 226 9.16 7.28 -4.29
N ARG A 227 9.27 7.00 -5.59
CA ARG A 227 8.42 6.02 -6.30
C ARG A 227 6.91 6.26 -6.19
N ALA A 228 6.48 7.45 -5.76
CA ALA A 228 5.06 7.77 -5.66
C ALA A 228 4.38 7.69 -7.04
N LEU A 229 3.13 7.23 -7.03
CA LEU A 229 2.25 7.32 -8.18
C LEU A 229 1.66 8.72 -8.23
N LEU A 230 1.80 9.36 -9.40
CA LEU A 230 1.29 10.69 -9.69
C LEU A 230 0.08 10.58 -10.59
N THR A 231 -1.07 11.06 -10.10
CA THR A 231 -2.30 11.16 -10.88
C THR A 231 -2.69 12.63 -11.01
N VAL A 232 -2.75 13.12 -12.25
CA VAL A 232 -3.02 14.53 -12.56
C VAL A 232 -4.47 14.67 -12.99
N TRP A 233 -5.18 15.59 -12.34
CA TRP A 233 -6.59 15.86 -12.50
C TRP A 233 -6.81 17.32 -12.97
N PRO A 234 -7.97 17.62 -13.57
CA PRO A 234 -8.41 19.02 -13.70
C PRO A 234 -8.41 19.75 -12.35
N ASP A 235 -8.32 21.08 -12.37
CA ASP A 235 -8.35 21.88 -11.14
C ASP A 235 -9.73 21.84 -10.46
N LEU A 236 -9.75 22.28 -9.21
CA LEU A 236 -10.95 22.46 -8.40
C LEU A 236 -11.86 23.55 -8.99
N THR A 237 -13.18 23.41 -8.83
CA THR A 237 -14.15 24.47 -9.19
C THR A 237 -14.46 25.36 -7.98
N PRO A 238 -14.53 26.70 -8.13
CA PRO A 238 -14.91 27.59 -7.05
C PRO A 238 -16.39 27.47 -6.64
N ASP A 239 -17.23 26.83 -7.45
CA ASP A 239 -18.64 26.61 -7.15
C ASP A 239 -18.83 25.37 -6.25
N VAL A 240 -18.44 25.50 -4.98
CA VAL A 240 -18.49 24.41 -3.99
C VAL A 240 -19.93 23.93 -3.76
N ASP A 241 -20.90 24.84 -3.75
CA ASP A 241 -22.31 24.50 -3.53
C ASP A 241 -22.84 23.63 -4.68
N ALA A 242 -22.46 23.90 -5.93
CA ALA A 242 -22.82 23.05 -7.06
C ALA A 242 -22.20 21.65 -6.96
N VAL A 243 -20.94 21.55 -6.50
CA VAL A 243 -20.28 20.25 -6.30
C VAL A 243 -20.99 19.43 -5.23
N LEU A 244 -21.34 20.05 -4.09
CA LEU A 244 -22.09 19.38 -3.02
C LEU A 244 -23.49 18.96 -3.50
N ALA A 245 -24.13 19.76 -4.35
CA ALA A 245 -25.43 19.42 -4.92
C ALA A 245 -25.36 18.30 -5.97
N SER A 246 -24.18 17.97 -6.51
CA SER A 246 -23.98 16.88 -7.49
C SER A 246 -23.51 15.56 -6.88
N LEU A 247 -23.51 15.44 -5.55
CA LEU A 247 -23.17 14.18 -4.87
C LEU A 247 -24.10 13.05 -5.35
N PRO A 248 -23.57 11.88 -5.77
CA PRO A 248 -24.39 10.73 -6.12
C PRO A 248 -25.10 10.17 -4.88
N GLU A 249 -26.28 9.58 -5.06
CA GLU A 249 -27.08 9.09 -3.91
C GLU A 249 -26.53 7.77 -3.32
N ASP A 250 -25.98 6.86 -4.15
CA ASP A 250 -25.65 5.48 -3.75
C ASP A 250 -24.18 5.07 -4.01
N GLU A 251 -23.25 6.04 -4.11
CA GLU A 251 -21.86 5.76 -4.50
C GLU A 251 -20.84 6.35 -3.53
N TRP A 252 -19.72 5.63 -3.37
CA TRP A 252 -18.55 6.15 -2.69
C TRP A 252 -17.88 7.20 -3.55
N VAL A 253 -17.66 8.38 -2.97
CA VAL A 253 -16.95 9.48 -3.65
C VAL A 253 -15.75 9.93 -2.85
N GLU A 254 -14.72 10.36 -3.58
CA GLU A 254 -13.65 11.13 -3.00
C GLU A 254 -13.93 12.62 -3.23
N PHE A 255 -14.18 13.33 -2.13
CA PHE A 255 -14.41 14.77 -2.14
C PHE A 255 -13.11 15.49 -1.81
N VAL A 256 -12.61 16.33 -2.72
CA VAL A 256 -11.36 17.08 -2.57
C VAL A 256 -11.67 18.57 -2.56
N TRP A 257 -11.10 19.34 -1.63
CA TRP A 257 -11.36 20.78 -1.51
C TRP A 257 -10.16 21.58 -1.04
N GLU A 258 -10.13 22.86 -1.45
CA GLU A 258 -9.19 23.86 -0.93
C GLU A 258 -9.81 24.58 0.27
N ALA A 259 -9.18 24.43 1.43
CA ALA A 259 -9.56 25.12 2.66
C ALA A 259 -9.20 26.62 2.61
N PRO A 260 -9.74 27.45 3.53
CA PRO A 260 -9.46 28.89 3.58
C PRO A 260 -7.99 29.28 3.70
N ASP A 261 -7.15 28.38 4.21
CA ASP A 261 -5.69 28.53 4.36
C ASP A 261 -4.90 28.03 3.14
N ALA A 262 -5.59 27.71 2.03
CA ALA A 262 -5.05 27.13 0.80
C ALA A 262 -4.52 25.68 0.93
N THR A 263 -4.78 25.01 2.06
CA THR A 263 -4.49 23.58 2.18
C THR A 263 -5.49 22.76 1.38
N ILE A 264 -5.01 21.75 0.66
CA ILE A 264 -5.89 20.79 -0.01
C ILE A 264 -6.21 19.66 0.96
N ARG A 265 -7.50 19.37 1.08
CA ARG A 265 -8.04 18.32 1.94
C ARG A 265 -8.86 17.38 1.08
N HIS A 266 -8.97 16.14 1.54
CA HIS A 266 -9.80 15.14 0.89
C HIS A 266 -10.50 14.28 1.94
N LEU A 267 -11.60 13.68 1.54
CA LEU A 267 -12.30 12.68 2.31
C LEU A 267 -13.02 11.71 1.37
N VAL A 268 -12.86 10.42 1.64
CA VAL A 268 -13.65 9.38 0.99
C VAL A 268 -14.88 9.12 1.85
N VAL A 269 -16.07 9.26 1.28
CA VAL A 269 -17.35 9.10 1.99
C VAL A 269 -18.31 8.22 1.19
N ASP A 270 -19.20 7.56 1.93
CA ASP A 270 -20.41 6.93 1.40
C ASP A 270 -21.63 7.87 1.55
N GLU A 271 -22.80 7.35 1.17
CA GLU A 271 -24.10 8.03 1.29
C GLU A 271 -24.37 8.62 2.68
N THR A 272 -23.89 7.96 3.74
CA THR A 272 -24.12 8.38 5.13
C THR A 272 -23.21 9.55 5.52
N GLY A 273 -22.02 9.63 4.92
CA GLY A 273 -21.05 10.69 5.12
C GLY A 273 -21.38 12.00 4.38
N HIS A 274 -22.21 11.95 3.33
CA HIS A 274 -22.57 13.13 2.52
C HIS A 274 -23.11 14.31 3.34
N GLN A 275 -23.90 14.03 4.38
CA GLN A 275 -24.48 15.06 5.24
C GLN A 275 -23.43 15.86 6.03
N GLN A 276 -22.25 15.28 6.27
CA GLN A 276 -21.17 15.92 7.01
C GLN A 276 -20.25 16.76 6.11
N LEU A 277 -20.21 16.48 4.80
CA LEU A 277 -19.34 17.18 3.85
C LEU A 277 -19.62 18.69 3.81
N ALA A 278 -20.89 19.11 3.81
CA ALA A 278 -21.25 20.53 3.81
C ALA A 278 -20.70 21.29 5.03
N VAL A 279 -20.59 20.61 6.18
CA VAL A 279 -20.01 21.19 7.40
C VAL A 279 -18.49 21.24 7.32
N LEU A 280 -17.85 20.17 6.82
CA LEU A 280 -16.39 20.07 6.70
C LEU A 280 -15.82 21.00 5.62
N ALA A 281 -16.56 21.19 4.53
CA ALA A 281 -16.21 22.06 3.42
C ALA A 281 -16.70 23.51 3.63
N ALA A 282 -17.22 23.85 4.81
CA ALA A 282 -17.71 25.19 5.08
C ALA A 282 -16.58 26.23 4.91
N GLY A 283 -16.78 27.18 3.99
CA GLY A 283 -15.78 28.19 3.66
C GLY A 283 -14.66 27.71 2.74
N ALA A 284 -14.77 26.50 2.17
CA ALA A 284 -13.88 26.05 1.11
C ALA A 284 -13.87 27.05 -0.06
N ARG A 285 -12.71 27.23 -0.67
CA ARG A 285 -12.51 28.15 -1.80
C ARG A 285 -12.88 27.52 -3.13
N ALA A 286 -12.66 26.21 -3.24
CA ALA A 286 -12.93 25.41 -4.41
C ALA A 286 -13.01 23.93 -4.02
N ALA A 287 -13.71 23.12 -4.80
CA ALA A 287 -13.84 21.68 -4.58
C ALA A 287 -13.99 20.90 -5.90
N CYS A 288 -13.84 19.59 -5.84
CA CYS A 288 -14.26 18.67 -6.88
C CYS A 288 -14.69 17.32 -6.27
N LEU A 289 -15.42 16.54 -7.06
CA LEU A 289 -15.69 15.13 -6.79
C LEU A 289 -14.86 14.30 -7.73
N LEU A 290 -14.17 13.31 -7.18
CA LEU A 290 -13.47 12.29 -7.94
C LEU A 290 -14.23 10.97 -7.76
N PRO A 291 -14.71 10.35 -8.84
CA PRO A 291 -15.35 9.06 -8.76
C PRO A 291 -14.30 8.01 -8.40
N ARG A 292 -14.71 6.98 -7.64
CA ARG A 292 -13.82 5.86 -7.29
C ARG A 292 -13.38 5.06 -8.53
N SER A 293 -14.17 5.06 -9.60
CA SER A 293 -13.83 4.40 -10.86
C SER A 293 -13.16 5.37 -11.83
N PRO A 294 -11.92 5.10 -12.29
CA PRO A 294 -11.23 5.91 -13.31
C PRO A 294 -11.97 5.97 -14.65
N ASP A 295 -12.93 5.07 -14.89
CA ASP A 295 -13.65 4.96 -16.16
C ASP A 295 -14.69 6.08 -16.36
N GLU A 296 -15.16 6.70 -15.28
CA GLU A 296 -16.19 7.75 -15.34
C GLU A 296 -15.58 9.15 -15.49
N HIS A 297 -14.44 9.38 -14.85
CA HIS A 297 -13.61 10.55 -15.04
C HIS A 297 -12.13 10.14 -15.10
N PRO A 298 -11.57 9.90 -16.29
CA PRO A 298 -10.18 9.51 -16.38
C PRO A 298 -9.28 10.68 -15.98
N PRO A 299 -8.17 10.42 -15.26
CA PRO A 299 -7.19 11.44 -15.00
C PRO A 299 -6.58 11.94 -16.32
N LEU A 300 -6.07 13.18 -16.30
CA LEU A 300 -5.38 13.77 -17.45
C LEU A 300 -4.10 13.01 -17.77
N PHE A 301 -3.31 12.70 -16.74
CA PHE A 301 -2.05 11.97 -16.83
C PHE A 301 -1.89 11.07 -15.61
N ARG A 302 -1.22 9.93 -15.77
CA ARG A 302 -0.88 9.03 -14.66
C ARG A 302 0.49 8.42 -14.92
N ALA A 303 1.42 8.59 -13.99
CA ALA A 303 2.78 8.08 -14.10
C ALA A 303 3.40 7.89 -12.71
N ALA A 304 4.36 6.98 -12.57
CA ALA A 304 5.08 6.77 -11.33
C ALA A 304 6.45 7.46 -11.35
N LEU A 305 6.87 8.02 -10.22
CA LEU A 305 8.19 8.62 -10.10
C LEU A 305 9.28 7.56 -10.28
N PRO A 306 10.22 7.76 -11.22
CA PRO A 306 11.35 6.86 -11.34
C PRO A 306 12.31 7.06 -10.16
N ASP A 307 13.23 6.12 -10.01
CA ASP A 307 14.37 6.30 -9.10
C ASP A 307 15.26 7.46 -9.57
N SER A 308 16.18 7.90 -8.71
CA SER A 308 17.12 8.99 -9.02
C SER A 308 18.02 8.74 -10.24
N ASP A 309 18.15 7.49 -10.69
CA ASP A 309 18.85 7.09 -11.91
C ASP A 309 17.97 7.14 -13.17
N GLY A 310 16.70 7.56 -13.03
CA GLY A 310 15.72 7.66 -14.11
C GLY A 310 15.04 6.33 -14.45
N VAL A 311 15.34 5.24 -13.75
CA VAL A 311 14.73 3.93 -14.02
C VAL A 311 13.46 3.78 -13.18
N LEU A 312 12.35 3.43 -13.85
CA LEU A 312 11.11 3.10 -13.18
C LEU A 312 11.19 1.71 -12.55
N ARG A 313 11.19 1.65 -11.22
CA ARG A 313 11.17 0.40 -10.43
C ARG A 313 9.97 0.30 -9.49
N ALA A 314 9.12 1.32 -9.46
CA ALA A 314 7.90 1.34 -8.65
C ALA A 314 6.94 0.23 -9.08
N ARG A 315 6.22 -0.36 -8.13
CA ARG A 315 5.15 -1.34 -8.38
C ARG A 315 3.82 -0.78 -7.85
N TRP A 316 2.89 -0.51 -8.76
CA TRP A 316 1.56 0.05 -8.50
C TRP A 316 0.49 -0.71 -9.25
#